data_AF-A0AAJ4E8I8-F1
#
_entry.id   AF-A0AAJ4E8I8-F1
#
_cell.length_a   1.000
_cell.length_b   1.000
_cell.length_c   1.000
_cell.angle_alpha   90.00
_cell.angle_beta   90.00
_cell.angle_gamma   90.00
#
_symmetry.space_group_name_H-M   'P 1'
#
loop_
_entity.id
_entity.type
_entity.pdbx_description
1 polymer ?
#
loop_
_entity_poly.entity_id
_entity_poly.type
_entity_poly.pdbx_seq_one_letter_code
_entity_poly.pdbx_strand_id
1 'polypeptide(L)'
;MSLPADALAALQAFQAVGSWEQRARLLMQWGERLPALVPEDKIDANLVQGCESLVWLVGRLHEGHWQFAASSDARLIRGLVALLLARVNGLSAHALQAVDLPDWFNQLGLSRQLSPSRSNGLNAVLQRMRDLSHTQN
;
A
#
# COMPACT_ATOMS: atom_id res chain seq x y z
N MET A 1 -5.43 11.77 14.15
CA MET A 1 -6.38 11.15 13.21
C MET A 1 -6.42 9.66 13.52
N SER A 2 -7.61 9.06 13.58
CA SER A 2 -7.74 7.61 13.76
C SER A 2 -7.25 6.87 12.52
N LEU A 3 -6.66 5.70 12.71
CA LEU A 3 -6.31 4.80 11.61
C LEU A 3 -7.59 4.28 10.92
N PRO A 4 -7.57 4.06 9.58
CA PRO A 4 -8.61 3.29 8.92
C PRO A 4 -8.78 1.91 9.55
N ALA A 5 -9.99 1.34 9.47
CA ALA A 5 -10.31 0.05 10.10
C ALA A 5 -9.37 -1.08 9.63
N ASP A 6 -9.07 -1.14 8.33
CA ASP A 6 -8.13 -2.14 7.78
C ASP A 6 -6.69 -1.92 8.28
N ALA A 7 -6.26 -0.66 8.45
CA ALA A 7 -4.96 -0.38 9.05
C ALA A 7 -4.90 -0.83 10.51
N LEU A 8 -5.95 -0.60 11.30
CA LEU A 8 -6.01 -1.09 12.68
C LEU A 8 -5.95 -2.63 12.73
N ALA A 9 -6.71 -3.30 11.86
CA ALA A 9 -6.70 -4.77 11.77
C ALA A 9 -5.32 -5.31 11.34
N ALA A 10 -4.65 -4.66 10.38
CA ALA A 10 -3.27 -4.99 10.00
C ALA A 10 -2.32 -4.85 11.18
N LEU A 11 -2.38 -3.71 11.87
CA LEU A 11 -1.50 -3.43 13.00
C LEU A 11 -1.65 -4.49 14.09
N GLN A 12 -2.88 -4.80 14.49
CA GLN A 12 -3.18 -5.83 15.49
C GLN A 12 -2.66 -7.22 15.07
N ALA A 13 -2.90 -7.62 13.82
CA ALA A 13 -2.46 -8.92 13.32
C ALA A 13 -0.93 -9.06 13.30
N PHE A 14 -0.21 -8.01 12.86
CA PHE A 14 1.25 -8.03 12.77
C PHE A 14 1.93 -7.88 14.15
N GLN A 15 1.29 -7.21 15.10
CA GLN A 15 1.76 -7.12 16.48
C GLN A 15 1.52 -8.40 17.28
N ALA A 16 0.48 -9.18 16.94
CA ALA A 16 0.19 -10.46 17.58
C ALA A 16 1.21 -11.57 17.22
N VAL A 17 2.05 -11.37 16.20
CA VAL A 17 3.07 -12.35 15.79
C VAL A 17 4.49 -11.85 16.10
N GLY A 18 5.34 -12.76 16.58
CA GLY A 18 6.70 -12.42 17.00
C GLY A 18 7.76 -12.72 15.93
N SER A 19 7.60 -13.83 15.20
CA SER A 19 8.64 -14.31 14.28
C SER A 19 8.52 -13.72 12.88
N TRP A 20 9.66 -13.62 12.18
CA TRP A 20 9.67 -13.22 10.78
C TRP A 20 8.84 -14.16 9.90
N GLU A 21 8.96 -15.47 10.11
CA GLU A 21 8.24 -16.48 9.33
C GLU A 21 6.71 -16.29 9.40
N GLN A 22 6.19 -15.96 10.59
CA GLN A 22 4.78 -15.64 10.79
C GLN A 22 4.38 -14.34 10.08
N ARG A 23 5.20 -13.28 10.20
CA ARG A 23 4.97 -12.02 9.48
C ARG A 23 5.00 -12.19 7.96
N ALA A 24 5.92 -13.02 7.45
CA ALA A 24 6.01 -13.32 6.02
C ALA A 24 4.74 -14.04 5.52
N ARG A 25 4.21 -15.00 6.29
CA ARG A 25 2.92 -15.65 5.99
C ARG A 25 1.76 -14.66 5.99
N LEU A 26 1.64 -13.84 7.03
CA LEU A 26 0.61 -12.80 7.09
C LEU A 26 0.72 -11.84 5.89
N LEU A 27 1.93 -11.41 5.54
CA LEU A 27 2.16 -10.53 4.40
C LEU A 27 1.65 -11.14 3.09
N MET A 28 1.86 -12.44 2.86
CA MET A 28 1.29 -13.12 1.69
C MET A 28 -0.24 -13.14 1.73
N GLN A 29 -0.84 -13.46 2.87
CA GLN A 29 -2.31 -13.49 3.04
C GLN A 29 -2.93 -12.11 2.79
N TRP A 30 -2.28 -11.03 3.24
CA TRP A 30 -2.72 -9.67 2.94
C TRP A 30 -2.63 -9.35 1.44
N GLY A 31 -1.58 -9.82 0.75
CA GLY A 31 -1.46 -9.68 -0.70
C GLY A 31 -2.54 -10.44 -1.48
N GLU A 32 -2.99 -11.59 -0.97
CA GLU A 32 -4.07 -12.41 -1.53
C GLU A 32 -5.46 -11.78 -1.37
N ARG A 33 -5.65 -10.95 -0.33
CA ARG A 33 -6.89 -10.17 -0.11
C ARG A 33 -7.10 -9.05 -1.12
N LEU A 34 -6.06 -8.65 -1.86
CA LEU A 34 -6.20 -7.60 -2.86
C LEU A 34 -7.13 -8.05 -4.00
N PRO A 35 -8.20 -7.29 -4.28
CA PRO A 35 -9.01 -7.51 -5.47
C PRO A 35 -8.13 -7.50 -6.72
N ALA A 36 -8.43 -8.38 -7.66
CA ALA A 36 -7.76 -8.34 -8.95
C ALA A 36 -8.10 -7.02 -9.65
N LEU A 37 -7.06 -6.32 -10.12
CA LEU A 37 -7.24 -5.16 -10.97
C LEU A 37 -7.74 -5.63 -12.35
N VAL A 38 -8.77 -4.99 -12.88
CA VAL A 38 -9.33 -5.35 -14.19
C VAL A 38 -8.27 -5.18 -15.29
N PRO A 39 -8.29 -5.99 -16.37
CA PRO A 39 -7.27 -5.91 -17.41
C PRO A 39 -7.16 -4.52 -18.05
N GLU A 40 -8.26 -3.79 -18.16
CA GLU A 40 -8.33 -2.42 -18.70
C GLU A 40 -7.55 -1.41 -17.86
N ASP A 41 -7.39 -1.66 -16.56
CA ASP A 41 -6.64 -0.81 -15.64
C ASP A 41 -5.14 -1.20 -15.61
N LYS A 42 -4.73 -2.31 -16.23
CA LYS A 42 -3.32 -2.75 -16.34
C LYS A 42 -2.63 -2.18 -17.58
N ILE A 43 -2.69 -0.86 -17.72
CA ILE A 43 -2.11 -0.10 -18.83
C ILE A 43 -0.94 0.77 -18.36
N ASP A 44 -0.09 1.20 -19.29
CA ASP A 44 1.11 2.02 -18.98
C ASP A 44 0.79 3.32 -18.23
N ALA A 45 -0.39 3.91 -18.46
CA ALA A 45 -0.82 5.13 -17.76
C ALA A 45 -1.02 4.94 -16.24
N ASN A 46 -1.31 3.70 -15.82
CA ASN A 46 -1.47 3.32 -14.42
C ASN A 46 -0.21 2.70 -13.82
N LEU A 47 0.85 2.51 -14.62
CA LEU A 47 2.09 1.91 -14.18
C LEU A 47 2.89 2.89 -13.31
N VAL A 48 3.23 2.45 -12.10
CA VAL A 48 4.09 3.19 -11.17
C VAL A 48 5.55 3.03 -11.59
N GLN A 49 6.20 4.14 -11.90
CA GLN A 49 7.62 4.19 -12.24
C GLN A 49 8.48 4.13 -10.98
N GLY A 50 9.68 3.54 -11.06
CA GLY A 50 10.64 3.47 -9.94
C GLY A 50 10.48 2.23 -9.04
N CYS A 51 9.60 1.30 -9.37
CA CYS A 51 9.54 -0.02 -8.76
C CYS A 51 10.37 -1.03 -9.57
N GLU A 52 11.15 -1.89 -8.91
CA GLU A 52 11.83 -3.02 -9.59
C GLU A 52 10.85 -4.06 -10.13
N SER A 53 9.73 -4.26 -9.44
CA SER A 53 8.61 -5.07 -9.93
C SER A 53 7.50 -4.17 -10.43
N LEU A 54 6.82 -4.57 -11.50
CA LEU A 54 5.69 -3.80 -12.03
C LEU A 54 4.59 -3.65 -10.97
N VAL A 55 4.12 -2.41 -10.80
CA VAL A 55 2.97 -2.07 -9.96
C VAL A 55 2.04 -1.17 -10.76
N TRP A 56 0.81 -1.60 -10.94
CA TRP A 56 -0.26 -0.74 -11.47
C TRP A 56 -1.08 -0.20 -10.31
N LEU A 57 -1.43 1.08 -10.37
CA LEU A 57 -2.17 1.80 -9.34
C LEU A 57 -3.26 2.66 -9.99
N VAL A 58 -4.48 2.51 -9.50
CA VAL A 58 -5.61 3.39 -9.81
C VAL A 58 -6.13 4.00 -8.52
N GLY A 59 -6.66 5.23 -8.61
CA GLY A 59 -7.25 5.95 -7.49
C GLY A 59 -8.56 6.59 -7.90
N ARG A 60 -9.56 6.56 -7.01
CA ARG A 60 -10.85 7.23 -7.17
C ARG A 60 -11.18 8.00 -5.91
N LEU A 61 -11.66 9.23 -6.07
CA LEU A 61 -12.20 10.01 -4.96
C LEU A 61 -13.69 9.68 -4.79
N HIS A 62 -14.08 9.22 -3.60
CA HIS A 62 -15.46 8.92 -3.25
C HIS A 62 -15.84 9.69 -1.98
N GLU A 63 -16.80 10.61 -2.09
CA GLU A 63 -17.28 11.43 -0.96
C GLU A 63 -16.14 12.11 -0.17
N GLY A 64 -15.16 12.67 -0.88
CA GLY A 64 -14.00 13.34 -0.27
C GLY A 64 -12.91 12.41 0.29
N HIS A 65 -13.06 11.09 0.14
CA HIS A 65 -12.12 10.09 0.61
C HIS A 65 -11.56 9.25 -0.54
N TRP A 66 -10.24 9.06 -0.55
CA TRP A 66 -9.55 8.33 -1.59
C TRP A 66 -9.69 6.81 -1.43
N GLN A 67 -9.95 6.14 -2.54
CA GLN A 67 -9.97 4.69 -2.66
C GLN A 67 -9.00 4.29 -3.76
N PHE A 68 -7.95 3.54 -3.39
CA PHE A 68 -6.93 3.06 -4.30
C PHE A 68 -7.05 1.55 -4.49
N ALA A 69 -6.75 1.10 -5.70
CA ALA A 69 -6.57 -0.31 -6.05
C ALA A 69 -5.25 -0.48 -6.79
N ALA A 70 -4.56 -1.60 -6.53
CA ALA A 70 -3.26 -1.84 -7.12
C ALA A 70 -3.02 -3.33 -7.39
N SER A 71 -2.14 -3.61 -8.34
CA SER A 71 -1.73 -4.96 -8.72
C SER A 71 -0.22 -5.01 -8.94
N SER A 72 0.40 -6.14 -8.61
CA SER A 72 1.80 -6.45 -8.92
C SER A 72 1.93 -7.95 -9.16
N ASP A 73 2.87 -8.39 -10.00
CA ASP A 73 3.10 -9.82 -10.24
C ASP A 73 4.02 -10.43 -9.17
N ALA A 74 4.76 -9.59 -8.43
CA ALA A 74 5.61 -10.03 -7.34
C ALA A 74 4.79 -10.22 -6.05
N ARG A 75 4.64 -11.47 -5.59
CA ARG A 75 3.86 -11.83 -4.39
C ARG A 75 4.22 -11.01 -3.15
N LEU A 76 5.52 -10.79 -2.92
CA LEU A 76 5.99 -9.98 -1.80
C LEU A 76 5.57 -8.52 -1.93
N ILE A 77 5.69 -7.94 -3.13
CA ILE A 77 5.29 -6.55 -3.40
C ILE A 77 3.78 -6.41 -3.25
N ARG A 78 2.98 -7.37 -3.73
CA ARG A 78 1.52 -7.39 -3.48
C ARG A 78 1.20 -7.30 -2.00
N GLY A 79 1.88 -8.06 -1.14
CA GLY A 79 1.68 -8.00 0.30
C GLY A 79 2.00 -6.62 0.89
N LEU A 80 3.12 -6.03 0.48
CA LEU A 80 3.52 -4.71 0.97
C LEU A 80 2.55 -3.60 0.48
N VAL A 81 2.15 -3.65 -0.78
CA VAL A 81 1.16 -2.74 -1.36
C VAL A 81 -0.20 -2.91 -0.68
N ALA A 82 -0.60 -4.14 -0.31
CA ALA A 82 -1.83 -4.38 0.43
C ALA A 82 -1.85 -3.65 1.78
N LEU A 83 -0.73 -3.68 2.51
CA LEU A 83 -0.61 -2.98 3.79
C LEU A 83 -0.55 -1.46 3.61
N LEU A 84 0.00 -0.98 2.50
CA LEU A 84 -0.07 0.44 2.15
C LEU A 84 -1.52 0.86 1.86
N LEU A 85 -2.25 0.10 1.04
CA LEU A 85 -3.66 0.34 0.73
C LEU A 85 -4.53 0.34 1.99
N ALA A 86 -4.31 -0.61 2.90
CA ALA A 86 -4.98 -0.66 4.21
C ALA A 86 -4.76 0.62 5.03
N ARG A 87 -3.60 1.27 4.87
CA ARG A 87 -3.25 2.51 5.56
C ARG A 87 -3.82 3.77 4.92
N VAL A 88 -4.03 3.77 3.60
CA VAL A 88 -4.39 4.97 2.83
C VAL A 88 -5.84 5.03 2.35
N ASN A 89 -6.51 3.90 2.19
CA ASN A 89 -7.89 3.88 1.72
C ASN A 89 -8.82 4.48 2.78
N GLY A 90 -9.74 5.34 2.34
CA GLY A 90 -10.62 6.11 3.21
C GLY A 90 -9.99 7.41 3.76
N LEU A 91 -8.78 7.79 3.35
CA LEU A 91 -8.17 9.05 3.75
C LEU A 91 -8.62 10.21 2.85
N SER A 92 -8.75 11.41 3.41
CA SER A 92 -8.81 12.65 2.63
C SER A 92 -7.46 12.95 1.98
N ALA A 93 -7.45 13.82 0.96
CA ALA A 93 -6.20 14.26 0.32
C ALA A 93 -5.19 14.82 1.36
N HIS A 94 -5.64 15.65 2.29
CA HIS A 94 -4.80 16.18 3.37
C HIS A 94 -4.20 15.08 4.24
N ALA A 95 -5.01 14.10 4.65
CA ALA A 95 -4.56 13.00 5.49
C ALA A 95 -3.56 12.07 4.77
N LEU A 96 -3.76 11.86 3.47
CA LEU A 96 -2.85 11.09 2.62
C LEU A 96 -1.45 11.73 2.55
N GLN A 97 -1.38 13.06 2.46
CA GLN A 97 -0.09 13.77 2.44
C GLN A 97 0.70 13.52 3.74
N ALA A 98 0.01 13.46 4.88
CA ALA A 98 0.61 13.25 6.19
C ALA A 98 1.01 11.79 6.49
N VAL A 99 0.87 10.85 5.56
CA VAL A 99 1.25 9.45 5.78
C VAL A 99 2.77 9.30 5.88
N ASP A 100 3.25 8.85 7.03
CA ASP A 100 4.62 8.43 7.26
C ASP A 100 4.76 6.93 6.94
N LEU A 101 5.34 6.64 5.78
CA LEU A 101 5.52 5.28 5.28
C LEU A 101 6.57 4.48 6.06
N PRO A 102 7.77 5.02 6.36
CA PRO A 102 8.72 4.36 7.24
C PRO A 102 8.13 3.99 8.60
N ASP A 103 7.42 4.90 9.26
CA ASP A 103 6.81 4.64 10.56
C ASP A 103 5.72 3.55 10.47
N TRP A 104 4.89 3.59 9.43
CA TRP A 104 3.87 2.57 9.21
C TRP A 104 4.45 1.15 9.15
N PHE A 105 5.50 0.93 8.34
CA PHE A 105 6.14 -0.38 8.25
C PHE A 105 6.99 -0.73 9.48
N ASN A 106 7.44 0.27 10.25
CA ASN A 106 8.06 0.06 11.54
C ASN A 106 7.08 -0.49 12.57
N GLN A 107 5.90 0.10 12.68
CA GLN A 107 4.85 -0.36 13.58
C GLN A 107 4.37 -1.79 13.26
N LEU A 108 4.39 -2.18 11.98
CA LEU A 108 4.10 -3.55 11.52
C LEU A 108 5.24 -4.54 11.77
N GLY A 109 6.41 -4.08 12.24
CA GLY A 109 7.59 -4.91 12.44
C GLY A 109 8.24 -5.40 11.13
N LEU A 110 8.07 -4.65 10.05
CA LEU A 110 8.52 -5.02 8.70
C LEU A 110 9.72 -4.21 8.19
N SER A 111 10.16 -3.16 8.89
CA SER A 111 11.26 -2.27 8.42
C SER A 111 12.53 -3.01 8.01
N ARG A 112 12.94 -4.06 8.75
CA ARG A 112 14.16 -4.83 8.43
C ARG A 112 14.05 -5.64 7.13
N GLN A 113 12.85 -5.79 6.58
CA GLN A 113 12.54 -6.60 5.40
C GLN A 113 12.36 -5.76 4.14
N LEU A 114 12.33 -4.44 4.32
CA LEU A 114 12.35 -3.46 3.26
C LEU A 114 13.80 -3.19 2.87
N SER A 115 14.32 -3.97 1.92
CA SER A 115 15.57 -3.61 1.24
C SER A 115 15.44 -2.21 0.63
N PRO A 116 16.56 -1.51 0.36
CA PRO A 116 16.51 -0.18 -0.25
C PRO A 116 15.62 -0.12 -1.49
N SER A 117 15.68 -1.13 -2.36
CA SER A 117 14.83 -1.23 -3.55
C SER A 117 13.33 -1.30 -3.22
N ARG A 118 12.93 -2.11 -2.24
CA ARG A 118 11.52 -2.26 -1.84
C ARG A 118 10.99 -0.99 -1.19
N SER A 119 11.79 -0.37 -0.34
CA SER A 119 11.48 0.93 0.25
C SER A 119 11.28 1.99 -0.83
N ASN A 120 12.16 2.05 -1.82
CA ASN A 120 12.04 3.01 -2.93
C ASN A 120 10.79 2.74 -3.77
N GLY A 121 10.50 1.47 -4.08
CA GLY A 121 9.29 1.09 -4.81
C GLY A 121 8.01 1.49 -4.07
N LEU A 122 7.92 1.24 -2.76
CA LEU A 122 6.75 1.64 -1.97
C LEU A 122 6.62 3.16 -1.84
N ASN A 123 7.74 3.88 -1.73
CA ASN A 123 7.72 5.34 -1.75
C ASN A 123 7.22 5.87 -3.10
N ALA A 124 7.62 5.26 -4.21
CA ALA A 124 7.11 5.63 -5.54
C ALA A 124 5.60 5.40 -5.66
N VAL A 125 5.08 4.30 -5.11
CA VAL A 125 3.64 4.02 -5.05
C VAL A 125 2.92 5.08 -4.22
N LEU A 126 3.39 5.39 -3.01
CA LEU A 126 2.78 6.43 -2.16
C LEU A 126 2.85 7.81 -2.83
N GLN A 127 3.96 8.13 -3.49
CA GLN A 127 4.09 9.40 -4.21
C GLN A 127 3.07 9.49 -5.35
N ARG A 128 2.89 8.42 -6.12
CA ARG A 128 1.85 8.39 -7.16
C ARG A 128 0.45 8.60 -6.58
N MET A 129 0.14 8.02 -5.42
CA MET A 129 -1.15 8.26 -4.72
C MET A 129 -1.32 9.73 -4.36
N ARG A 130 -0.25 10.38 -3.86
CA ARG A 130 -0.25 11.82 -3.54
C ARG A 130 -0.47 12.67 -4.78
N ASP A 131 0.20 12.36 -5.89
CA ASP A 131 0.07 13.11 -7.14
C ASP A 131 -1.35 13.01 -7.72
N LEU A 132 -1.95 11.80 -7.68
CA LEU A 132 -3.35 11.60 -8.04
C LEU A 132 -4.28 12.46 -7.16
N SER A 133 -3.97 12.59 -5.87
CA SER A 133 -4.76 13.40 -4.94
C SER A 133 -4.72 14.90 -5.18
N HIS A 134 -3.68 15.41 -5.84
CA HIS A 134 -3.58 16.81 -6.24
C HIS A 134 -4.29 17.12 -7.55
N THR A 135 -4.38 16.14 -8.45
CA THR A 135 -4.87 16.35 -9.82
C THR A 135 -6.41 16.34 -9.90
N GLN A 136 -7.11 15.82 -8.89
CA GLN A 136 -8.58 15.71 -8.84
C GLN A 136 -9.25 16.67 -7.84
N ASN A 137 -8.54 17.69 -7.37
CA ASN A 137 -9.09 18.79 -6.57
C ASN A 137 -9.43 20.00 -7.44
#